data_AF-A0A448X9U3-F1
#
_entry.id   AF-A0A448X9U3-F1
#
_cell.length_a   1.000
_cell.length_b   1.000
_cell.length_c   1.000
_cell.angle_alpha   90.00
_cell.angle_beta   90.00
_cell.angle_gamma   90.00
#
_symmetry.space_group_name_H-M   'P 1'
#
loop_
_entity.id
_entity.type
_entity.pdbx_description
1 polymer ?
#
loop_
_entity_poly.entity_id
_entity_poly.type
_entity_poly.pdbx_seq_one_letter_code
_entity_poly.pdbx_strand_id
1 'polypeptide(L)' 'MPNQSGDTTVGAVSATQLVSASWDHSLRLWDVETGAELRLVMANHALQEARAAPQGILTAASDNRVRIYDLRADSE' A
#
# COMPACT_ATOMS: atom_id res chain seq x y z
N MET A 1 25.29 6.06 -11.12
CA MET A 1 24.55 6.29 -9.85
C MET A 1 23.41 5.29 -9.86
N PRO A 2 23.23 4.45 -8.82
CA PRO A 2 22.10 3.54 -8.84
C PRO A 2 20.82 4.39 -8.78
N ASN A 3 19.91 4.07 -9.68
CA ASN A 3 18.62 4.68 -9.89
C ASN A 3 17.71 4.47 -8.68
N GLN A 4 17.62 5.44 -7.77
CA GLN A 4 16.63 5.42 -6.69
C GLN A 4 15.20 5.76 -7.19
N SER A 5 14.80 5.24 -8.35
CA SER A 5 13.54 5.61 -9.03
C SER A 5 12.45 4.54 -8.90
N GLY A 6 12.35 3.93 -7.73
CA GLY A 6 11.41 2.84 -7.48
C GLY A 6 11.24 2.52 -6.01
N ASP A 7 11.09 3.55 -5.16
CA ASP A 7 10.76 3.36 -3.73
C ASP A 7 9.32 2.83 -3.62
N THR A 8 9.17 1.54 -3.90
CA THR A 8 8.02 0.75 -3.48
C THR A 8 8.25 0.42 -2.02
N THR A 9 7.54 1.11 -1.15
CA THR A 9 7.51 0.75 0.27
C THR A 9 6.69 -0.53 0.44
N VAL A 10 7.14 -1.43 1.29
CA VAL A 10 6.41 -2.66 1.63
C VAL A 10 6.24 -2.75 3.13
N GLY A 11 5.02 -3.05 3.57
CA GLY A 11 4.66 -3.17 4.98
C GLY A 11 3.87 -4.43 5.24
N ALA A 12 4.15 -5.12 6.35
CA ALA A 12 3.32 -6.23 6.78
C ALA A 12 2.01 -5.71 7.38
N VAL A 13 0.89 -6.18 6.84
CA VAL A 13 -0.46 -5.89 7.36
C VAL A 13 -0.86 -6.89 8.43
N SER A 14 -0.49 -8.15 8.22
CA SER A 14 -0.67 -9.25 9.16
C SER A 14 0.41 -10.31 8.91
N ALA A 15 0.34 -11.44 9.63
CA ALA A 15 1.24 -12.57 9.40
C ALA A 15 1.12 -13.17 7.98
N THR A 16 -0.03 -12.99 7.33
CA THR A 16 -0.34 -13.58 6.01
C THR A 16 -0.59 -12.53 4.93
N GLN A 17 -0.52 -11.23 5.25
CA GLN A 17 -0.82 -10.16 4.29
C GLN A 17 0.28 -9.09 4.27
N LEU A 18 0.66 -8.69 3.07
CA LEU A 18 1.60 -7.59 2.81
C LEU A 18 0.90 -6.48 2.03
N VAL A 19 1.27 -5.25 2.30
CA VAL A 19 0.88 -4.11 1.47
C VAL A 19 2.13 -3.54 0.80
N SER A 20 1.98 -3.11 -0.45
CA SER A 20 2.98 -2.35 -1.16
C SER A 20 2.38 -1.06 -1.70
N ALA A 21 3.07 0.06 -1.54
CA ALA A 21 2.68 1.32 -2.16
C ALA A 21 3.77 1.82 -3.09
N SER A 22 3.35 2.35 -4.22
CA SER A 22 4.24 2.72 -5.32
C SER A 22 3.91 4.09 -5.89
N TRP A 23 4.91 4.63 -6.56
CA TRP A 23 4.86 5.91 -7.26
C TRP A 23 4.04 5.83 -8.55
N ASP A 24 3.65 4.62 -8.98
CA ASP A 24 2.69 4.38 -10.06
C ASP A 24 1.22 4.63 -9.64
N HIS A 25 1.03 5.18 -8.44
CA HIS A 25 -0.25 5.46 -7.81
C HIS A 25 -1.00 4.19 -7.38
N SER A 26 -0.35 3.04 -7.34
CA SER A 26 -0.95 1.79 -6.86
C SER A 26 -0.62 1.53 -5.38
N LEU A 27 -1.65 1.08 -4.66
CA LEU A 27 -1.56 0.42 -3.38
C LEU A 27 -2.04 -1.01 -3.58
N ARG A 28 -1.17 -1.99 -3.41
CA ARG A 28 -1.49 -3.40 -3.61
C ARG A 28 -1.42 -4.16 -2.30
N LEU A 29 -2.40 -5.02 -2.09
CA LEU A 29 -2.44 -5.99 -1.00
C LEU A 29 -2.09 -7.36 -1.57
N TRP A 30 -1.22 -8.08 -0.89
CA TRP A 30 -0.71 -9.38 -1.29
C TRP A 30 -0.94 -10.39 -0.18
N ASP A 31 -1.21 -11.62 -0.59
CA ASP A 31 -1.19 -12.78 0.28
C ASP A 31 0.22 -13.37 0.33
N VAL A 32 0.76 -13.55 1.54
CA VAL A 32 2.14 -14.03 1.76
C VAL A 32 2.29 -15.51 1.44
N GLU A 33 1.25 -16.31 1.71
CA GLU A 33 1.31 -17.76 1.55
C GLU A 33 1.29 -18.16 0.07
N THR A 34 0.49 -17.44 -0.72
CA THR A 34 0.26 -17.73 -2.15
C THR A 34 1.04 -16.79 -3.08
N GLY A 35 1.48 -15.63 -2.60
CA GLY A 35 2.06 -14.57 -3.42
C GLY A 35 1.05 -13.87 -4.32
N ALA A 36 -0.25 -14.14 -4.16
CA ALA A 36 -1.29 -13.58 -4.99
C ALA A 36 -1.60 -12.13 -4.60
N GLU A 37 -1.89 -11.30 -5.60
CA GLU A 37 -2.44 -9.96 -5.38
C GLU A 37 -3.91 -10.10 -4.96
N LEU A 38 -4.21 -9.75 -3.72
CA LEU A 38 -5.54 -9.80 -3.15
C LEU A 38 -6.39 -8.59 -3.54
N ARG A 39 -5.77 -7.40 -3.61
CA ARG A 39 -6.48 -6.15 -3.88
C ARG A 39 -5.54 -5.11 -4.50
N LEU A 40 -6.07 -4.39 -5.49
CA LEU A 40 -5.45 -3.20 -6.08
C LEU A 40 -6.30 -1.98 -5.75
N VAL A 41 -5.70 -0.96 -5.16
CA VAL A 41 -6.31 0.34 -4.93
C VAL A 41 -5.53 1.39 -5.70
N MET A 42 -6.19 2.06 -6.64
CA MET A 42 -5.62 3.17 -7.39
C MET A 42 -5.82 4.47 -6.62
N ALA A 43 -4.73 5.05 -6.17
CA ALA A 43 -4.72 6.37 -5.56
C ALA A 43 -4.71 7.46 -6.65
N ASN A 44 -5.14 8.66 -6.29
CA ASN A 44 -5.07 9.82 -7.18
C ASN A 44 -3.67 10.43 -7.27
N HIS A 45 -2.76 10.04 -6.36
CA HIS A 45 -1.42 10.61 -6.24
C HIS A 45 -0.41 9.49 -5.95
N ALA A 46 0.86 9.76 -6.32
CA ALA A 46 1.97 8.87 -6.01
C ALA A 46 2.10 8.65 -4.51
N LEU A 47 2.17 7.38 -4.12
CA LEU A 47 2.34 6.97 -2.75
C LEU A 47 3.83 6.78 -2.48
N GLN A 48 4.33 7.45 -1.45
CA GLN A 48 5.74 7.33 -1.04
C GLN A 48 5.90 6.32 0.08
N GLU A 49 4.94 6.26 1.00
CA GLU A 49 4.99 5.38 2.15
C GLU A 49 3.63 4.73 2.40
N ALA A 50 3.65 3.48 2.85
CA ALA A 50 2.48 2.77 3.34
C ALA A 50 2.85 1.93 4.55
N ARG A 51 2.03 2.02 5.59
CA ARG A 51 2.25 1.36 6.87
C ARG A 51 0.95 0.77 7.38
N ALA A 52 1.02 -0.45 7.87
CA ALA A 52 -0.11 -1.05 8.55
C ALA A 52 -0.36 -0.38 9.91
N ALA A 53 -1.63 -0.14 10.19
CA ALA A 53 -2.15 0.40 11.45
C ALA A 53 -3.36 -0.42 11.90
N PRO A 54 -3.76 -0.34 13.19
CA PRO A 54 -4.93 -1.07 13.70
C PRO A 54 -6.24 -0.75 12.97
N GLN A 55 -6.38 0.50 12.50
CA GLN A 55 -7.54 1.00 11.75
C GLN A 55 -7.47 0.79 10.22
N GLY A 56 -6.40 0.21 9.68
CA GLY A 56 -6.20 0.05 8.23
C GLY A 56 -4.78 0.41 7.79
N ILE A 57 -4.57 0.67 6.50
CA ILE A 57 -3.28 1.09 5.96
C ILE A 57 -3.20 2.61 5.94
N LEU A 58 -2.19 3.16 6.61
CA LEU A 58 -1.79 4.55 6.48
C LEU A 58 -0.91 4.71 5.26
N THR A 59 -1.21 5.67 4.39
CA THR A 59 -0.37 6.01 3.24
C THR A 59 0.00 7.48 3.26
N ALA A 60 1.27 7.78 3.00
CA ALA A 60 1.75 9.13 2.73
C ALA A 60 1.86 9.34 1.22
N ALA A 61 1.15 10.33 0.71
CA ALA A 61 1.15 10.68 -0.71
C ALA A 61 1.96 11.96 -0.97
N SER A 62 2.37 12.14 -2.22
CA SER A 62 3.16 13.30 -2.67
C SER A 62 2.40 14.63 -2.62
N ASP A 63 1.09 14.62 -2.37
CA ASP A 63 0.23 15.80 -2.23
C ASP A 63 0.22 16.39 -0.81
N ASN A 64 1.21 16.02 0.02
CA ASN A 64 1.33 16.39 1.44
C ASN A 64 0.12 15.94 2.29
N ARG A 65 -0.63 14.92 1.86
CA ARG A 65 -1.75 14.35 2.63
C ARG A 65 -1.49 12.90 3.01
N VAL A 66 -1.87 12.59 4.24
CA VAL A 66 -1.96 11.21 4.73
C VAL A 66 -3.38 10.71 4.52
N ARG A 67 -3.51 9.48 4.03
CA ARG A 67 -4.80 8.81 3.84
C ARG A 67 -4.80 7.49 4.61
N ILE A 68 -5.99 7.08 5.03
CA ILE A 68 -6.21 5.77 5.66
C ILE A 68 -7.10 4.97 4.72
N TYR A 69 -6.61 3.80 4.33
CA TYR A 69 -7.38 2.82 3.58
C TYR A 69 -7.79 1.69 4.51
N ASP A 70 -9.09 1.53 4.72
CA ASP A 70 -9.60 0.35 5.41
C ASP A 70 -9.66 -0.81 4.39
N LEU A 71 -8.80 -1.79 4.57
CA LEU A 71 -8.77 -3.00 3.74
C LEU A 71 -9.73 -4.09 4.25
N ARG A 72 -10.39 -3.87 5.41
CA ARG A 72 -11.43 -4.76 5.95
C ARG A 72 -12.82 -4.39 5.44
N ALA A 73 -12.98 -3.19 4.93
CA ALA A 73 -14.19 -2.79 4.25
C ALA A 73 -14.23 -3.52 2.89
N ASP A 74 -14.89 -4.68 2.88
CA ASP A 74 -15.59 -5.12 1.69
C ASP A 74 -16.65 -4.06 1.41
N SER A 75 -16.46 -3.33 0.31
CA SER A 75 -17.50 -2.46 -0.23
C SER A 75 -18.67 -3.35 -0.60
N GLU A 76 -19.76 -3.25 0.14
CA GLU A 76 -21.08 -3.78 -0.21
C GLU A 76 -21.58 -3.19 -1.54
#